data_AF-A0A5J6YTA0-F1
#
_entry.id   AF-A0A5J6YTA0-F1
#
_cell.length_a   1.000
_cell.length_b   1.000
_cell.length_c   1.000
_cell.angle_alpha   90.00
_cell.angle_beta   90.00
_cell.angle_gamma   90.00
#
_symmetry.space_group_name_H-M   'P 1'
#
loop_
_entity.id
_entity.type
_entity.pdbx_description
1 polymer ?
#
loop_
_entity_poly.entity_id
_entity_poly.type
_entity_poly.pdbx_seq_one_letter_code
_entity_poly.pdbx_strand_id
1 'polypeptide(L)'
;MTTKEREAILAMLNSAHVTEPTRRALLERLNARYGHEFFDEVEFGRLRALAVRLVPHDPAEMDLAGTVDHRLIVGIGDGWRYADALPDGEAYRELLAALPEGFETLNGDAQDAAIPAVQSSHPHAFEDLLAELTEAFMAHPVTQYRFGYAGFADAPEWPHVGPNELEPREEAYGPR
;
A
#
# COMPACT_ATOMS: atom_id res chain seq x y z
N MET A 1 -6.06 11.28 7.48
CA MET A 1 -4.96 11.39 8.45
C MET A 1 -5.19 12.69 9.18
N THR A 2 -5.05 12.70 10.50
CA THR A 2 -5.21 13.92 11.28
C THR A 2 -4.12 14.95 10.94
N THR A 3 -4.41 16.24 11.12
CA THR A 3 -3.42 17.30 10.94
C THR A 3 -2.16 17.06 11.78
N LYS A 4 -2.34 16.58 13.02
CA LYS A 4 -1.26 16.29 13.95
C LYS A 4 -0.36 15.14 13.47
N GLU A 5 -0.95 14.05 12.97
CA GLU A 5 -0.17 12.94 12.37
C GLU A 5 0.66 13.45 11.19
N ARG A 6 0.05 14.26 10.30
CA ARG A 6 0.74 14.81 9.12
C ARG A 6 1.91 15.71 9.53
N GLU A 7 1.72 16.58 10.51
CA GLU A 7 2.76 17.45 11.04
C GLU A 7 3.92 16.64 11.64
N ALA A 8 3.63 15.60 12.42
CA ALA A 8 4.65 14.75 13.02
C ALA A 8 5.47 13.98 11.97
N ILE A 9 4.81 13.43 10.95
CA ILE A 9 5.47 12.77 9.82
C ILE A 9 6.39 13.75 9.10
N LEU A 10 5.87 14.93 8.73
CA LEU A 10 6.66 15.93 8.01
C LEU A 10 7.83 16.45 8.86
N ALA A 11 7.67 16.57 10.18
CA ALA A 11 8.76 16.94 11.08
C ALA A 11 9.91 15.91 11.04
N MET A 12 9.59 14.61 11.10
CA MET A 12 10.59 13.55 11.00
C MET A 12 11.25 13.52 9.61
N LEU A 13 10.45 13.54 8.54
CA LEU A 13 10.97 13.53 7.16
C LEU A 13 11.87 14.74 6.86
N ASN A 14 11.61 15.90 7.47
CA ASN A 14 12.42 17.09 7.27
C ASN A 14 13.65 17.19 8.21
N SER A 15 13.79 16.28 9.16
CA SER A 15 14.89 16.28 10.13
C SER A 15 16.24 15.98 9.49
N ALA A 16 17.32 16.14 10.26
CA ALA A 16 18.65 15.73 9.86
C ALA A 16 18.84 14.19 9.81
N HIS A 17 17.85 13.42 10.29
CA HIS A 17 17.92 11.97 10.38
C HIS A 17 17.46 11.25 9.13
N VAL A 18 16.94 11.96 8.14
CA VAL A 18 16.45 11.37 6.88
C VAL A 18 17.24 11.97 5.73
N THR A 19 17.99 11.12 5.03
CA THR A 19 18.74 11.51 3.84
C THR A 19 17.81 12.01 2.73
N GLU A 20 18.35 12.82 1.83
CA GLU A 20 17.56 13.41 0.74
C GLU A 20 16.87 12.36 -0.16
N PRO A 21 17.53 11.26 -0.60
CA PRO A 21 16.85 10.24 -1.40
C PRO A 21 15.66 9.59 -0.68
N THR A 22 15.85 9.23 0.59
CA THR A 22 14.81 8.61 1.42
C THR A 22 13.65 9.57 1.66
N ARG A 23 13.95 10.85 1.98
CA ARG A 23 12.96 11.91 2.13
C ARG A 23 12.10 12.08 0.89
N ARG A 24 12.73 12.17 -0.28
CA ARG A 24 12.02 12.30 -1.56
C ARG A 24 11.06 11.13 -1.79
N ALA A 25 11.53 9.89 -1.63
CA ALA A 25 10.70 8.70 -1.83
C ALA A 25 9.50 8.65 -0.87
N LEU A 26 9.69 9.00 0.40
CA LEU A 26 8.60 9.00 1.39
C LEU A 26 7.62 10.15 1.16
N LEU A 27 8.09 11.33 0.76
CA LEU A 27 7.22 12.45 0.39
C LEU A 27 6.40 12.14 -0.87
N GLU A 28 6.99 11.44 -1.85
CA GLU A 28 6.26 10.96 -3.02
C GLU A 28 5.13 10.02 -2.62
N ARG A 29 5.43 8.98 -1.83
CA ARG A 29 4.41 8.04 -1.31
C ARG A 29 3.34 8.74 -0.48
N LEU A 30 3.71 9.68 0.39
CA LEU A 30 2.78 10.42 1.25
C LEU A 30 1.74 11.23 0.45
N ASN A 31 2.14 11.70 -0.73
CA ASN A 31 1.32 12.56 -1.58
C ASN A 31 0.74 11.83 -2.80
N ALA A 32 1.11 10.56 -3.01
CA ALA A 32 0.65 9.75 -4.13
C ALA A 32 -0.88 9.67 -4.15
N ARG A 33 -1.47 10.15 -5.24
CA ARG A 33 -2.89 10.10 -5.56
C ARG A 33 -3.01 10.01 -7.07
N TYR A 34 -3.60 8.94 -7.56
CA TYR A 34 -3.72 8.67 -8.99
C TYR A 34 -5.19 8.43 -9.34
N GLY A 35 -5.57 8.81 -10.56
CA GLY A 35 -6.87 8.45 -11.12
C GLY A 35 -6.88 7.02 -11.62
N HIS A 36 -8.01 6.59 -12.17
CA HIS A 36 -8.08 5.37 -12.97
C HIS A 36 -7.65 5.71 -14.40
N GLU A 37 -6.56 5.11 -14.85
CA GLU A 37 -6.04 5.26 -16.20
C GLU A 37 -5.88 3.89 -16.89
N PHE A 38 -5.49 2.85 -16.14
CA PHE A 38 -5.37 1.48 -16.65
C PHE A 38 -6.70 0.72 -16.61
N PHE A 39 -7.40 0.82 -15.48
CA PHE A 39 -8.70 0.20 -15.25
C PHE A 39 -9.82 1.14 -15.69
N ASP A 40 -10.91 0.56 -16.18
CA ASP A 40 -12.15 1.31 -16.35
C ASP A 40 -12.78 1.67 -14.98
N GLU A 41 -13.85 2.47 -14.99
CA GLU A 41 -14.51 2.93 -13.76
C GLU A 41 -15.04 1.78 -12.89
N VAL A 42 -15.54 0.70 -13.53
CA VAL A 42 -16.10 -0.47 -12.83
C VAL A 42 -14.98 -1.31 -12.24
N GLU A 43 -13.96 -1.62 -13.03
CA GLU A 43 -12.76 -2.34 -12.61
C GLU A 43 -12.07 -1.63 -11.45
N PHE A 44 -11.86 -0.32 -11.55
CA PHE A 44 -11.23 0.49 -10.50
C PHE A 44 -12.09 0.58 -9.23
N GLY A 45 -13.41 0.68 -9.37
CA GLY A 45 -14.36 0.63 -8.26
C GLY A 45 -14.26 -0.68 -7.48
N ARG A 46 -14.19 -1.82 -8.20
CA ARG A 46 -13.98 -3.14 -7.60
C ARG A 46 -12.63 -3.28 -6.92
N LEU A 47 -11.56 -2.79 -7.55
CA LEU A 47 -10.21 -2.80 -6.97
C LEU A 47 -10.17 -2.02 -5.64
N ARG A 48 -10.76 -0.82 -5.62
CA ARG A 48 -10.86 -0.02 -4.39
C ARG A 48 -11.63 -0.74 -3.29
N ALA A 49 -12.77 -1.34 -3.63
CA ALA A 49 -13.58 -2.11 -2.67
C ALA A 49 -12.84 -3.34 -2.15
N LEU A 50 -12.13 -4.07 -3.01
CA LEU A 50 -11.34 -5.23 -2.60
C LEU A 50 -10.16 -4.81 -1.71
N ALA A 51 -9.44 -3.76 -2.08
CA ALA A 51 -8.26 -3.30 -1.36
C ALA A 51 -8.56 -2.96 0.12
N VAL A 52 -9.71 -2.32 0.41
CA VAL A 52 -10.11 -2.00 1.79
C VAL A 52 -10.49 -3.22 2.62
N ARG A 53 -10.80 -4.37 1.98
CA ARG A 53 -11.03 -5.64 2.67
C ARG A 53 -9.73 -6.39 2.92
N LEU A 54 -8.77 -6.28 2.02
CA LEU A 54 -7.48 -7.00 2.11
C LEU A 54 -6.49 -6.33 3.06
N VAL A 55 -6.46 -4.99 3.11
CA VAL A 55 -5.46 -4.24 3.88
C VAL A 55 -6.13 -3.11 4.67
N PRO A 56 -5.82 -2.94 5.98
CA PRO A 56 -6.55 -2.04 6.88
C PRO A 56 -6.16 -0.57 6.69
N HIS A 57 -6.59 0.04 5.59
CA HIS A 57 -6.31 1.44 5.26
C HIS A 57 -7.60 2.23 5.05
N ASP A 58 -7.50 3.56 5.19
CA ASP A 58 -8.53 4.51 4.78
C ASP A 58 -8.11 5.09 3.41
N PRO A 59 -8.90 4.87 2.34
CA PRO A 59 -8.62 5.40 1.00
C PRO A 59 -8.49 6.92 0.92
N ALA A 60 -9.08 7.66 1.87
CA ALA A 60 -8.89 9.12 1.95
C ALA A 60 -7.45 9.49 2.38
N GLU A 61 -6.81 8.64 3.17
CA GLU A 61 -5.46 8.84 3.71
C GLU A 61 -4.38 8.25 2.83
N MET A 62 -4.68 7.15 2.13
CA MET A 62 -3.73 6.35 1.37
C MET A 62 -4.41 5.79 0.12
N ASP A 63 -3.91 6.15 -1.07
CA ASP A 63 -4.48 5.69 -2.33
C ASP A 63 -3.73 4.45 -2.85
N LEU A 64 -4.04 3.29 -2.27
CA LEU A 64 -3.40 2.03 -2.67
C LEU A 64 -3.87 1.57 -4.05
N ALA A 65 -5.17 1.67 -4.34
CA ALA A 65 -5.73 1.28 -5.63
C ALA A 65 -5.22 2.14 -6.79
N GLY A 66 -5.14 3.47 -6.61
CA GLY A 66 -4.55 4.36 -7.60
C GLY A 66 -3.06 4.09 -7.79
N THR A 67 -2.33 3.71 -6.74
CA THR A 67 -0.93 3.30 -6.87
C THR A 67 -0.78 2.03 -7.73
N VAL A 68 -1.67 1.05 -7.56
CA VAL A 68 -1.71 -0.16 -8.39
C VAL A 68 -2.02 0.19 -9.86
N ASP A 69 -3.06 0.98 -10.10
CA ASP A 69 -3.44 1.42 -11.45
C ASP A 69 -2.28 2.17 -12.15
N HIS A 70 -1.68 3.13 -11.45
CA HIS A 70 -0.56 3.92 -11.96
C HIS A 70 0.64 3.05 -12.31
N ARG A 71 1.00 2.05 -11.47
CA ARG A 71 2.15 1.18 -11.78
C ARG A 71 1.96 0.39 -13.07
N LEU A 72 0.72 -0.03 -13.35
CA LEU A 72 0.37 -0.78 -14.55
C LEU A 72 0.48 0.11 -15.80
N ILE A 73 0.14 1.40 -15.69
CA ILE A 73 0.37 2.39 -16.76
C ILE A 73 1.85 2.58 -17.06
N VAL A 74 2.66 2.78 -16.02
CA VAL A 74 4.10 3.03 -16.21
C VAL A 74 4.89 1.75 -16.52
N GLY A 75 4.26 0.58 -16.43
CA GLY A 75 4.85 -0.71 -16.75
C GLY A 75 5.94 -1.14 -15.77
N ILE A 76 5.81 -0.75 -14.49
CA ILE A 76 6.74 -1.15 -13.44
C ILE A 76 6.19 -2.39 -12.73
N GLY A 77 7.02 -3.44 -12.66
CA GLY A 77 6.76 -4.66 -11.91
C GLY A 77 7.97 -5.08 -11.08
N ASP A 78 7.80 -6.11 -10.27
CA ASP A 78 8.85 -6.71 -9.44
C ASP A 78 9.90 -7.51 -10.25
N GLY A 79 9.63 -7.74 -11.54
CA GLY A 79 10.51 -8.45 -12.46
C GLY A 79 10.35 -9.97 -12.42
N TRP A 80 9.30 -10.50 -11.77
CA TRP A 80 9.02 -11.92 -11.70
C TRP A 80 7.54 -12.21 -11.99
N ARG A 81 7.25 -13.41 -12.52
CA ARG A 81 5.89 -13.94 -12.67
C ARG A 81 5.92 -15.45 -12.81
N TYR A 82 4.83 -16.12 -12.46
CA TYR A 82 4.65 -17.55 -12.76
C TYR A 82 4.70 -17.80 -14.28
N ALA A 83 5.17 -18.98 -14.67
CA ALA A 83 5.38 -19.33 -16.08
C ALA A 83 4.08 -19.35 -16.91
N ASP A 84 2.97 -19.68 -16.26
CA ASP A 84 1.62 -19.76 -16.82
C ASP A 84 0.74 -18.55 -16.46
N ALA A 85 1.24 -17.59 -15.68
CA ALA A 85 0.49 -16.38 -15.34
C ALA A 85 0.43 -15.40 -16.52
N LEU A 86 -0.75 -14.78 -16.66
CA LEU A 86 -0.96 -13.61 -17.50
C LEU A 86 -0.08 -12.43 -17.01
N PRO A 87 0.18 -11.42 -17.85
CA PRO A 87 0.70 -10.14 -17.37
C PRO A 87 -0.19 -9.55 -16.27
N ASP A 88 0.38 -8.90 -15.27
CA ASP A 88 -0.30 -8.42 -14.04
C ASP A 88 -1.63 -7.72 -14.33
N GLY A 89 -1.64 -6.79 -15.30
CA GLY A 89 -2.85 -6.04 -15.63
C GLY A 89 -3.98 -6.91 -16.19
N GLU A 90 -3.66 -7.94 -16.98
CA GLU A 90 -4.66 -8.91 -17.47
C GLU A 90 -5.10 -9.86 -16.33
N ALA A 91 -4.15 -10.33 -15.52
CA ALA A 91 -4.42 -11.17 -14.35
C ALA A 91 -5.35 -10.47 -13.34
N TYR A 92 -5.13 -9.19 -13.08
CA TYR A 92 -5.96 -8.39 -12.18
C TYR A 92 -7.35 -8.13 -12.77
N ARG A 93 -7.47 -7.93 -14.09
CA ARG A 93 -8.81 -7.84 -14.71
C ARG A 93 -9.60 -9.14 -14.54
N GLU A 94 -8.99 -10.29 -14.77
CA GLU A 94 -9.67 -11.59 -14.56
C GLU A 94 -10.08 -11.79 -13.09
N LEU A 95 -9.17 -11.48 -12.16
CA LEU A 95 -9.45 -11.51 -10.72
C LEU A 95 -10.64 -10.61 -10.33
N LEU A 96 -10.65 -9.36 -10.81
CA LEU A 96 -11.70 -8.39 -10.53
C LEU A 96 -13.02 -8.76 -11.20
N ALA A 97 -12.99 -9.37 -12.38
CA ALA A 97 -14.17 -9.88 -13.08
C ALA A 97 -14.82 -11.07 -12.34
N ALA A 98 -14.03 -11.85 -11.59
CA ALA A 98 -14.51 -12.98 -10.80
C ALA A 98 -15.28 -12.56 -9.53
N LEU A 99 -15.17 -11.30 -9.10
CA LEU A 99 -16.00 -10.75 -8.02
C LEU A 99 -17.48 -10.71 -8.46
N PRO A 100 -18.43 -10.88 -7.51
CA PRO A 100 -19.84 -10.77 -7.81
C PRO A 100 -20.19 -9.38 -8.38
N GLU A 101 -21.22 -9.33 -9.22
CA GLU A 101 -21.72 -8.06 -9.76
C GLU A 101 -22.12 -7.11 -8.63
N GLY A 102 -21.67 -5.84 -8.74
CA GLY A 102 -21.92 -4.82 -7.73
C GLY A 102 -21.16 -5.02 -6.42
N PHE A 103 -20.07 -5.78 -6.41
CA PHE A 103 -19.25 -6.06 -5.22
C PHE A 103 -18.95 -4.81 -4.38
N GLU A 104 -18.64 -3.69 -5.01
CA GLU A 104 -18.34 -2.40 -4.39
C GLU A 104 -19.51 -1.78 -3.62
N THR A 105 -20.74 -2.23 -3.88
CA THR A 105 -21.97 -1.77 -3.20
C THR A 105 -22.47 -2.75 -2.14
N LEU A 106 -21.89 -3.95 -2.07
CA LEU A 106 -22.20 -4.91 -1.03
C LEU A 106 -21.75 -4.39 0.34
N ASN A 107 -22.40 -4.87 1.39
CA ASN A 107 -21.91 -4.62 2.75
C ASN A 107 -20.61 -5.42 3.00
N GLY A 108 -19.84 -5.00 4.01
CA GLY A 108 -18.53 -5.61 4.31
C GLY A 108 -18.58 -7.12 4.53
N ASP A 109 -19.60 -7.63 5.23
CA ASP A 109 -19.73 -9.07 5.50
C ASP A 109 -19.96 -9.87 4.20
N ALA A 110 -20.75 -9.33 3.28
CA ALA A 110 -20.99 -9.94 1.97
C ALA A 110 -19.76 -9.85 1.06
N GLN A 111 -18.98 -8.77 1.16
CA GLN A 111 -17.69 -8.67 0.47
C GLN A 111 -16.72 -9.73 0.97
N ASP A 112 -16.56 -9.85 2.29
CA ASP A 112 -15.68 -10.84 2.92
C ASP A 112 -16.05 -12.27 2.55
N ALA A 113 -17.35 -12.58 2.52
CA ALA A 113 -17.83 -13.91 2.18
C ALA A 113 -17.53 -14.30 0.72
N ALA A 114 -17.36 -13.34 -0.20
CA ALA A 114 -17.08 -13.60 -1.60
C ALA A 114 -15.58 -13.81 -1.90
N ILE A 115 -14.69 -13.18 -1.12
CA ILE A 115 -13.23 -13.18 -1.35
C ILE A 115 -12.63 -14.60 -1.44
N PRO A 116 -12.96 -15.57 -0.56
CA PRO A 116 -12.36 -16.91 -0.62
C PRO A 116 -12.59 -17.65 -1.94
N ALA A 117 -13.73 -17.43 -2.60
CA ALA A 117 -14.04 -18.05 -3.89
C ALA A 117 -13.16 -17.44 -5.00
N VAL A 118 -12.99 -16.12 -4.99
CA VAL A 118 -12.12 -15.40 -5.93
C VAL A 118 -10.66 -15.82 -5.76
N GLN A 119 -10.16 -15.82 -4.51
CA GLN A 119 -8.82 -16.32 -4.19
C GLN A 119 -8.59 -17.75 -4.69
N SER A 120 -9.58 -18.64 -4.49
CA SER A 120 -9.45 -20.05 -4.92
C SER A 120 -9.43 -20.20 -6.45
N SER A 121 -10.14 -19.33 -7.17
CA SER A 121 -10.21 -19.36 -8.64
C SER A 121 -9.01 -18.70 -9.33
N HIS A 122 -8.38 -17.71 -8.70
CA HIS A 122 -7.26 -16.94 -9.25
C HIS A 122 -6.13 -16.77 -8.20
N PRO A 123 -5.53 -17.88 -7.73
CA PRO A 123 -4.64 -17.84 -6.57
C PRO A 123 -3.40 -16.96 -6.78
N HIS A 124 -2.76 -17.04 -7.95
CA HIS A 124 -1.55 -16.25 -8.24
C HIS A 124 -1.86 -14.75 -8.36
N ALA A 125 -2.88 -14.37 -9.12
CA ALA A 125 -3.29 -12.97 -9.24
C ALA A 125 -3.71 -12.38 -7.89
N PHE A 126 -4.38 -13.17 -7.05
CA PHE A 126 -4.76 -12.76 -5.70
C PHE A 126 -3.54 -12.58 -4.79
N GLU A 127 -2.58 -13.52 -4.82
CA GLU A 127 -1.34 -13.44 -4.06
C GLU A 127 -0.53 -12.20 -4.46
N ASP A 128 -0.34 -11.98 -5.76
CA ASP A 128 0.39 -10.83 -6.29
C ASP A 128 -0.27 -9.50 -5.89
N LEU A 129 -1.60 -9.39 -6.05
CA LEU A 129 -2.33 -8.17 -5.66
C LEU A 129 -2.25 -7.93 -4.15
N LEU A 130 -2.40 -8.99 -3.34
CA LEU A 130 -2.30 -8.87 -1.87
C LEU A 130 -0.90 -8.45 -1.44
N ALA A 131 0.14 -9.03 -2.05
CA ALA A 131 1.52 -8.67 -1.79
C ALA A 131 1.76 -7.19 -2.13
N GLU A 132 1.37 -6.75 -3.31
CA GLU A 132 1.52 -5.36 -3.75
C GLU A 132 0.80 -4.37 -2.83
N LEU A 133 -0.47 -4.64 -2.49
CA LEU A 133 -1.24 -3.78 -1.58
C LEU A 133 -0.61 -3.71 -0.19
N THR A 134 -0.11 -4.85 0.30
CA THR A 134 0.56 -4.94 1.61
C THR A 134 1.87 -4.17 1.61
N GLU A 135 2.68 -4.30 0.55
CA GLU A 135 3.92 -3.56 0.40
C GLU A 135 3.67 -2.05 0.34
N ALA A 136 2.73 -1.61 -0.49
CA ALA A 136 2.36 -0.20 -0.59
C ALA A 136 1.85 0.35 0.76
N PHE A 137 1.06 -0.44 1.49
CA PHE A 137 0.59 -0.08 2.81
C PHE A 137 1.72 0.04 3.84
N MET A 138 2.60 -0.95 3.93
CA MET A 138 3.71 -0.97 4.88
C MET A 138 4.76 0.10 4.57
N ALA A 139 4.97 0.42 3.29
CA ALA A 139 5.88 1.46 2.84
C ALA A 139 5.33 2.89 3.02
N HIS A 140 4.04 3.04 3.33
CA HIS A 140 3.42 4.36 3.43
C HIS A 140 3.78 5.07 4.75
N PRO A 141 4.15 6.37 4.73
CA PRO A 141 4.60 7.06 5.94
C PRO A 141 3.57 7.13 7.06
N VAL A 142 2.27 7.15 6.73
CA VAL A 142 1.18 7.08 7.73
C VAL A 142 1.22 5.76 8.49
N THR A 143 1.36 4.65 7.79
CA THR A 143 1.45 3.32 8.40
C THR A 143 2.67 3.22 9.30
N GLN A 144 3.83 3.64 8.78
CA GLN A 144 5.08 3.65 9.54
C GLN A 144 4.95 4.50 10.81
N TYR A 145 4.36 5.70 10.73
CA TYR A 145 4.07 6.53 11.89
C TYR A 145 3.18 5.82 12.90
N ARG A 146 2.05 5.26 12.47
CA ARG A 146 1.10 4.58 13.36
C ARG A 146 1.68 3.33 14.03
N PHE A 147 2.66 2.71 13.39
CA PHE A 147 3.36 1.54 13.93
C PHE A 147 4.56 1.93 14.82
N GLY A 148 4.87 3.22 14.95
CA GLY A 148 6.06 3.68 15.65
C GLY A 148 7.36 3.27 14.97
N TYR A 149 7.32 3.01 13.66
CA TYR A 149 8.47 2.54 12.89
C TYR A 149 9.21 3.71 12.24
N ALA A 150 10.44 3.95 12.67
CA ALA A 150 11.32 4.99 12.12
C ALA A 150 12.60 4.43 11.48
N GLY A 151 12.60 3.17 11.04
CA GLY A 151 13.75 2.53 10.40
C GLY A 151 14.14 3.11 9.03
N PHE A 152 13.44 4.13 8.55
CA PHE A 152 13.86 4.95 7.40
C PHE A 152 14.74 6.15 7.80
N ALA A 153 14.87 6.45 9.10
CA ALA A 153 15.69 7.55 9.63
C ALA A 153 17.18 7.15 9.62
N ASP A 154 17.74 7.17 8.41
CA ASP A 154 19.01 6.61 7.97
C ASP A 154 20.27 7.44 8.25
N ALA A 155 20.15 8.58 8.93
CA ALA A 155 21.29 9.46 9.25
C ALA A 155 21.43 9.80 10.76
N PRO A 156 22.66 9.91 11.30
CA PRO A 156 23.92 9.42 10.75
C PRO A 156 24.05 7.91 11.06
N GLU A 157 23.52 7.05 10.18
CA GLU A 157 23.53 5.59 10.34
C GLU A 157 22.78 5.09 11.60
N TRP A 158 22.89 3.79 11.87
CA TRP A 158 22.33 3.13 13.06
C TRP A 158 23.47 2.61 13.95
N PRO A 159 23.91 3.40 14.94
CA PRO A 159 24.92 2.94 15.88
C PRO A 159 24.38 1.86 16.83
N HIS A 160 23.07 1.83 17.09
CA HIS A 160 22.38 0.79 17.84
C HIS A 160 21.74 -0.24 16.90
N VAL A 161 22.32 -1.45 16.83
CA VAL A 161 21.83 -2.56 15.99
C VAL A 161 21.46 -3.81 16.81
N GLY A 162 21.49 -3.71 18.14
CA GLY A 162 21.07 -4.78 19.03
C GLY A 162 19.55 -4.98 19.02
N PRO A 163 19.06 -6.19 19.33
CA PRO A 163 17.62 -6.43 19.48
C PRO A 163 17.01 -5.51 20.55
N ASN A 164 15.95 -4.79 20.19
CA ASN A 164 15.25 -3.81 21.05
C ASN A 164 16.11 -2.63 21.54
N GLU A 165 17.22 -2.34 20.87
CA GLU A 165 17.95 -1.08 21.07
C GLU A 165 17.42 -0.06 20.09
N LEU A 166 16.76 0.99 20.61
CA LEU A 166 16.18 2.06 19.81
C LEU A 166 16.97 3.35 20.02
N GLU A 167 17.14 4.10 18.95
CA GLU A 167 17.63 5.47 19.01
C GLU A 167 16.56 6.39 19.63
N PRO A 168 16.95 7.50 20.30
CA PRO A 168 15.98 8.47 20.84
C PRO A 168 14.98 9.00 19.78
N ARG A 169 15.39 9.06 18.51
CA ARG A 169 14.54 9.46 17.39
C ARG A 169 13.47 8.42 17.04
N GLU A 170 13.77 7.14 17.21
CA GLU A 170 12.84 6.03 16.97
C GLU A 170 11.84 5.95 18.12
N GLU A 171 12.33 6.09 19.35
CA GLU A 171 11.51 6.16 20.54
C GLU A 171 10.44 7.26 20.53
N ALA A 172 10.76 8.39 19.87
CA ALA A 172 9.91 9.57 19.80
C ALA A 172 8.96 9.57 18.58
N TYR A 173 9.07 8.60 17.68
CA TYR A 173 8.28 8.55 16.45
C TYR A 173 7.05 7.67 16.62
N GLY A 174 5.88 8.23 16.31
CA GLY A 174 4.61 7.50 16.36
C GLY A 174 3.99 7.34 17.76
N PRO A 175 2.79 6.75 17.84
CA PRO A 175 2.17 6.35 19.09
C PRO A 175 2.82 5.06 19.64
N ARG A 176 2.78 4.89 20.96
CA ARG A 176 3.15 3.63 21.65
C ARG A 176 1.91 2.94 22.19
#